data_AF-A0A352XGM3-F1
#
_entry.id   AF-A0A352XGM3-F1
#
_cell.length_a   1.000
_cell.length_b   1.000
_cell.length_c   1.000
_cell.angle_alpha   90.00
_cell.angle_beta   90.00
_cell.angle_gamma   90.00
#
_symmetry.space_group_name_H-M   'P 1'
#
loop_
_entity.id
_entity.type
_entity.pdbx_description
1 polymer ?
#
loop_
_entity_poly.entity_id
_entity_poly.type
_entity_poly.pdbx_seq_one_letter_code
_entity_poly.pdbx_strand_id
1 'polypeptide(L)'
;MLAQVAEEVAKIANREKRQNLASCTQIFAGLRFKKDVIRQLFREEIMRGSVIYQDILQQGLQQGLQQGLQQGLQQGLQQGLQQGLQQGLQQGEVTVILRQLTRRLGTINPAQQAQIRGLSNLALEELGEILLDFSEATQLVTWLEMQQRREGQIDLIIHQLTRRLGEINSSLTEQIQKLSLEKLAMLGEALLDFALVSDLVTWLEEELNTKEDDA
;
A
#
# COMPACT_ATOMS: atom_id res chain seq x y z
N MET A 1 3.72 32.29 39.76
CA MET A 1 3.07 33.35 38.97
C MET A 1 1.76 32.89 38.33
N LEU A 2 1.71 31.97 37.35
CA LEU A 2 0.43 31.59 36.70
C LEU A 2 -0.61 31.00 37.67
N ALA A 3 -0.19 30.18 38.63
CA ALA A 3 -1.08 29.63 39.67
C ALA A 3 -1.69 30.72 40.59
N GLN A 4 -0.92 31.76 40.92
CA GLN A 4 -1.43 32.89 41.71
C GLN A 4 -2.47 33.68 40.92
N VAL A 5 -2.24 33.90 39.62
CA VAL A 5 -3.22 34.57 38.75
C VAL A 5 -4.51 33.76 38.65
N ALA A 6 -4.43 32.42 38.57
CA ALA A 6 -5.61 31.55 38.55
C ALA A 6 -6.42 31.65 39.86
N GLU A 7 -5.75 31.70 41.02
CA GLU A 7 -6.39 31.86 42.32
C GLU A 7 -7.11 33.21 42.45
N GLU A 8 -6.48 34.30 42.00
CA GLU A 8 -7.10 35.63 42.02
C GLU A 8 -8.32 35.73 41.09
N VAL A 9 -8.25 35.12 39.90
CA VAL A 9 -9.41 35.06 39.00
C VAL A 9 -10.55 34.25 39.62
N ALA A 10 -10.26 33.17 40.36
CA ALA A 10 -11.28 32.34 41.00
C ALA A 10 -12.07 33.08 42.11
N LYS A 11 -11.47 34.09 42.76
CA LYS A 11 -12.08 34.92 43.81
C LYS A 11 -13.16 35.90 43.31
N ILE A 12 -13.27 36.10 41.99
CA ILE A 12 -14.24 37.04 41.40
C ILE A 12 -15.68 36.53 41.58
N ALA A 13 -16.52 37.30 42.28
CA ALA A 13 -17.91 36.92 42.57
C ALA A 13 -18.85 36.97 41.34
N ASN A 14 -18.69 37.96 40.45
CA ASN A 14 -19.49 38.06 39.23
C ASN A 14 -19.08 36.95 38.25
N ARG A 15 -20.04 36.10 37.88
CA ARG A 15 -19.80 34.95 37.00
C ARG A 15 -19.28 35.35 35.62
N GLU A 16 -19.93 36.29 34.96
CA GLU A 16 -19.53 36.80 33.63
C GLU A 16 -18.15 37.48 33.69
N LYS A 17 -17.98 38.33 34.71
CA LYS A 17 -16.72 38.83 35.29
C LYS A 17 -15.56 37.84 35.16
N ARG A 18 -15.76 36.76 35.92
CA ARG A 18 -14.80 35.69 36.15
C ARG A 18 -14.54 34.89 34.88
N GLN A 19 -15.58 34.55 34.12
CA GLN A 19 -15.46 33.78 32.88
C GLN A 19 -14.63 34.54 31.83
N ASN A 20 -14.93 35.82 31.60
CA ASN A 20 -14.20 36.64 30.65
C ASN A 20 -12.71 36.77 31.02
N LEU A 21 -12.39 37.08 32.30
CA LEU A 21 -11.00 37.15 32.75
C LEU A 21 -10.29 35.80 32.69
N ALA A 22 -10.96 34.70 33.07
CA ALA A 22 -10.38 33.37 33.00
C ALA A 22 -10.02 32.99 31.57
N SER A 23 -10.90 33.26 30.61
CA SER A 23 -10.66 32.97 29.20
C SER A 23 -9.54 33.83 28.59
N CYS A 24 -9.49 35.14 28.89
CA CYS A 24 -8.37 35.99 28.46
C CYS A 24 -7.04 35.52 29.05
N THR A 25 -7.03 35.17 30.34
CA THR A 25 -5.83 34.67 31.03
C THR A 25 -5.33 33.38 30.40
N GLN A 26 -6.23 32.47 30.02
CA GLN A 26 -5.87 31.23 29.33
C GLN A 26 -5.23 31.49 27.96
N ILE A 27 -5.76 32.42 27.16
CA ILE A 27 -5.20 32.77 25.84
C ILE A 27 -3.78 33.32 26.00
N PHE A 28 -3.56 34.26 26.91
CA PHE A 28 -2.23 34.82 27.16
C PHE A 28 -1.26 33.80 27.75
N ALA A 29 -1.74 32.95 28.67
CA ALA A 29 -0.93 31.86 29.20
C ALA A 29 -0.54 30.87 28.10
N GLY A 30 -1.40 30.65 27.10
CA GLY A 30 -1.15 29.80 25.93
C GLY A 30 0.03 30.24 25.07
N LEU A 31 0.46 31.51 25.15
CA LEU A 31 1.63 32.00 24.43
C LEU A 31 2.96 31.58 25.06
N ARG A 32 2.95 31.13 26.33
CA ARG A 32 4.17 30.82 27.10
C ARG A 32 4.16 29.43 27.76
N PHE A 33 2.99 28.92 28.13
CA PHE A 33 2.84 27.70 28.90
C PHE A 33 2.18 26.60 28.07
N LYS A 34 2.55 25.33 28.33
CA LYS A 34 1.96 24.17 27.68
C LYS A 34 0.49 24.00 28.07
N LYS A 35 -0.29 23.43 27.16
CA LYS A 35 -1.75 23.20 27.31
C LYS A 35 -2.10 22.49 28.62
N ASP A 36 -1.32 21.50 29.03
CA ASP A 36 -1.62 20.70 30.21
C ASP A 36 -1.50 21.50 31.51
N VAL A 37 -0.52 22.41 31.60
CA VAL A 37 -0.34 23.30 32.77
C VAL A 37 -1.50 24.28 32.89
N ILE A 38 -1.99 24.79 31.76
CA ILE A 38 -3.12 25.73 31.73
C ILE A 38 -4.40 25.01 32.15
N ARG A 39 -4.63 23.79 31.67
CA ARG A 39 -5.80 22.95 32.01
C ARG A 39 -5.85 22.54 33.48
N GLN A 40 -4.70 22.33 34.11
CA GLN A 40 -4.64 22.04 35.55
C GLN A 40 -5.09 23.23 36.41
N LEU A 41 -4.87 24.46 35.93
CA LEU A 41 -5.15 25.68 36.68
C LEU A 41 -6.50 26.32 36.31
N PHE A 42 -6.96 26.15 35.08
CA PHE A 42 -8.23 26.67 34.58
C PHE A 42 -9.07 25.52 34.02
N ARG A 43 -10.24 25.26 34.63
CA ARG A 43 -11.21 24.28 34.11
C ARG A 43 -11.83 24.83 32.82
N GLU A 44 -11.85 24.00 31.79
CA GLU A 44 -12.04 24.38 30.39
C GLU A 44 -13.33 25.18 30.11
N GLU A 45 -13.16 26.48 29.83
CA GLU A 45 -14.12 27.29 29.07
C GLU A 45 -13.35 28.02 27.96
N ILE A 46 -13.31 27.40 26.77
CA ILE A 46 -12.74 28.02 25.56
C ILE A 46 -13.73 29.08 25.08
N MET A 47 -13.24 30.24 24.61
CA MET A 47 -14.09 31.33 24.08
C MET A 47 -14.75 30.98 22.73
N ARG A 48 -15.58 29.93 22.66
CA ARG A 48 -16.26 29.53 21.42
C ARG A 48 -17.18 30.62 20.86
N GLY A 49 -17.66 31.54 21.70
CA GLY A 49 -18.43 32.71 21.27
C GLY A 49 -17.58 33.89 20.77
N SER A 50 -16.25 33.83 20.86
CA SER A 50 -15.38 34.90 20.35
C SER A 50 -15.35 34.87 18.83
N VAL A 51 -15.62 36.01 18.21
CA VAL A 51 -15.49 36.17 16.75
C VAL A 51 -14.09 35.84 16.24
N ILE A 52 -13.05 36.15 17.02
CA ILE A 52 -11.66 35.83 16.68
C ILE A 52 -11.41 34.34 16.77
N TYR A 53 -11.97 33.66 17.77
CA TYR A 53 -11.86 32.20 17.88
C TYR A 53 -12.53 31.50 16.69
N GLN A 54 -13.72 31.99 16.30
CA GLN A 54 -14.46 31.45 15.16
C GLN A 54 -13.71 31.66 13.83
N ASP A 55 -13.08 32.83 13.65
CA ASP A 55 -12.24 33.11 12.48
C ASP A 55 -11.00 32.20 12.42
N ILE A 56 -10.27 32.04 13.54
CA ILE A 56 -9.13 31.11 13.62
C ILE A 56 -9.56 29.67 13.31
N LEU A 57 -10.70 29.24 13.86
CA LEU A 57 -11.25 27.90 13.59
C LEU A 57 -11.61 27.74 12.12
N GLN A 58 -12.25 28.76 11.51
CA GLN A 58 -12.61 28.76 10.10
C GLN A 58 -11.38 28.71 9.20
N GLN A 59 -10.35 29.51 9.49
CA GLN A 59 -9.09 29.50 8.77
C GLN A 59 -8.38 28.14 8.89
N GLY A 60 -8.35 27.56 10.10
CA GLY A 60 -7.79 26.23 10.34
C GLY A 60 -8.54 25.13 9.57
N LEU A 61 -9.87 25.19 9.53
CA LEU A 61 -10.70 24.27 8.73
C LEU A 61 -10.44 24.44 7.24
N GLN A 62 -10.37 25.67 6.75
CA GLN A 62 -10.10 25.95 5.34
C GLN A 62 -8.70 25.45 4.92
N GLN A 63 -7.68 25.72 5.75
CA GLN A 63 -6.33 25.21 5.52
C GLN A 63 -6.29 23.68 5.55
N GLY A 64 -6.93 23.07 6.54
CA GLY A 64 -7.01 21.61 6.66
C GLY A 64 -7.74 20.97 5.47
N LEU A 65 -8.83 21.57 5.00
CA LEU A 65 -9.57 21.12 3.82
C LEU A 65 -8.71 21.25 2.55
N GLN A 66 -8.03 22.39 2.38
CA GLN A 66 -7.18 22.61 1.22
C GLN A 66 -6.00 21.63 1.19
N GLN A 67 -5.33 21.43 2.33
CA GLN A 67 -4.24 20.46 2.45
C GLN A 67 -4.73 19.03 2.21
N GLY A 68 -5.85 18.65 2.82
CA GLY A 68 -6.45 17.33 2.65
C GLY A 68 -6.88 17.07 1.21
N LEU A 69 -7.50 18.05 0.55
CA LEU A 69 -7.89 17.95 -0.86
C LEU A 69 -6.67 17.84 -1.77
N GLN A 70 -5.63 18.65 -1.54
CA GLN A 70 -4.41 18.61 -2.35
C GLN A 70 -3.68 17.27 -2.20
N GLN A 71 -3.52 16.77 -0.97
CA GLN A 71 -2.90 15.48 -0.70
C GLN A 71 -3.73 14.33 -1.30
N GLY A 72 -5.04 14.34 -1.08
CA GLY A 72 -5.95 13.32 -1.62
C GLY A 72 -5.98 13.30 -3.14
N LEU A 73 -5.99 14.48 -3.78
CA LEU A 73 -5.94 14.59 -5.24
C LEU A 73 -4.59 14.11 -5.78
N GLN A 74 -3.48 14.48 -5.16
CA GLN A 74 -2.15 14.06 -5.60
C GLN A 74 -1.98 12.54 -5.49
N GLN A 75 -2.37 11.95 -4.36
CA GLN A 75 -2.30 10.50 -4.14
C GLN A 75 -3.24 9.76 -5.10
N GLY A 76 -4.49 10.23 -5.23
CA GLY A 76 -5.47 9.63 -6.13
C GLY A 76 -5.05 9.70 -7.59
N LEU A 77 -4.50 10.82 -8.04
CA LEU A 77 -3.99 10.98 -9.39
C LEU A 77 -2.78 10.08 -9.64
N GLN A 78 -1.84 10.01 -8.70
CA GLN A 78 -0.65 9.16 -8.84
C GLN A 78 -1.02 7.68 -8.93
N GLN A 79 -1.87 7.20 -8.02
CA GLN A 79 -2.35 5.82 -8.01
C GLN A 79 -3.16 5.50 -9.28
N GLY A 80 -4.09 6.39 -9.67
CA GLY A 80 -4.91 6.21 -10.86
C GLY A 80 -4.09 6.20 -12.14
N LEU A 81 -3.09 7.08 -12.26
CA LEU A 81 -2.20 7.12 -13.41
C LEU A 81 -1.32 5.85 -13.49
N GLN A 82 -0.75 5.43 -12.37
CA GLN A 82 0.10 4.23 -12.33
C GLN A 82 -0.70 2.97 -12.69
N GLN A 83 -1.88 2.79 -12.10
CA GLN A 83 -2.78 1.68 -12.42
C GLN A 83 -3.24 1.71 -13.88
N GLY A 84 -3.65 2.89 -14.38
CA GLY A 84 -4.09 3.06 -15.76
C GLY A 84 -2.99 2.78 -16.77
N LEU A 85 -1.77 3.23 -16.49
CA LEU A 85 -0.60 2.96 -17.34
C LEU A 85 -0.27 1.47 -17.35
N GLN A 86 -0.22 0.83 -16.18
CA GLN A 86 0.09 -0.60 -16.07
C GLN A 86 -0.96 -1.47 -16.79
N GLN A 87 -2.25 -1.17 -16.60
CA GLN A 87 -3.33 -1.85 -17.31
C GLN A 87 -3.25 -1.62 -18.82
N GLY A 88 -2.96 -0.39 -19.26
CA GLY A 88 -2.81 -0.07 -20.68
C GLY A 88 -1.65 -0.81 -21.34
N LEU A 89 -0.50 -0.90 -20.65
CA LEU A 89 0.66 -1.67 -21.11
C LEU A 89 0.33 -3.16 -21.21
N GLN A 90 -0.26 -3.74 -20.16
CA GLN A 90 -0.65 -5.15 -20.14
C GLN A 90 -1.65 -5.48 -21.25
N GLN A 91 -2.69 -4.65 -21.44
CA GLN A 91 -3.66 -4.84 -22.53
C GLN A 91 -3.00 -4.75 -23.91
N GLY A 92 -2.04 -3.84 -24.08
CA GLY A 92 -1.26 -3.69 -25.30
C GLY A 92 -0.43 -4.94 -25.59
N GLU A 93 0.30 -5.43 -24.59
CA GLU A 93 1.10 -6.65 -24.66
C GLU A 93 0.26 -7.87 -25.02
N VAL A 94 -0.84 -8.10 -24.29
CA VAL A 94 -1.80 -9.18 -24.59
C VAL A 94 -2.31 -9.09 -26.03
N THR A 95 -2.63 -7.87 -26.50
CA THR A 95 -3.11 -7.67 -27.87
C THR A 95 -2.06 -8.06 -28.90
N VAL A 96 -0.79 -7.73 -28.66
CA VAL A 96 0.32 -8.11 -29.54
C VAL A 96 0.53 -9.62 -29.50
N ILE A 97 0.60 -10.21 -28.31
CA ILE A 97 0.78 -11.66 -28.12
C ILE A 97 -0.33 -12.43 -28.84
N LEU A 98 -1.60 -12.09 -28.62
CA LEU A 98 -2.72 -12.74 -29.29
C LEU A 98 -2.65 -12.63 -30.81
N ARG A 99 -2.23 -11.48 -31.34
CA ARG A 99 -2.02 -11.30 -32.79
C ARG A 99 -0.88 -12.17 -33.32
N GLN A 100 0.24 -12.26 -32.60
CA GLN A 100 1.37 -13.09 -33.02
C GLN A 100 1.04 -14.58 -32.96
N LEU A 101 0.41 -15.02 -31.87
CA LEU A 101 -0.08 -16.40 -31.73
C LEU A 101 -1.08 -16.74 -32.83
N THR A 102 -2.00 -15.82 -33.16
CA THR A 102 -2.96 -16.04 -34.25
C THR A 102 -2.27 -16.18 -35.61
N ARG A 103 -1.19 -15.43 -35.84
CA ARG A 103 -0.40 -15.51 -37.08
C ARG A 103 0.43 -16.78 -37.17
N ARG A 104 1.02 -17.25 -36.07
CA ARG A 104 1.93 -18.39 -36.05
C ARG A 104 1.21 -19.73 -35.93
N LEU A 105 0.23 -19.82 -35.03
CA LEU A 105 -0.47 -21.07 -34.68
C LEU A 105 -1.86 -21.17 -35.31
N GLY A 106 -2.32 -20.13 -36.00
CA GLY A 106 -3.67 -20.08 -36.58
C GLY A 106 -4.72 -19.69 -35.53
N THR A 107 -5.89 -20.34 -35.55
CA THR A 107 -7.01 -19.89 -34.72
C THR A 107 -6.81 -20.26 -33.25
N ILE A 108 -6.59 -19.26 -32.39
CA ILE A 108 -6.56 -19.43 -30.92
C ILE A 108 -8.00 -19.44 -30.40
N ASN A 109 -8.36 -20.48 -29.64
CA ASN A 109 -9.73 -20.63 -29.16
C ASN A 109 -10.08 -19.59 -28.06
N PRO A 110 -11.36 -19.30 -27.82
CA PRO A 110 -11.76 -18.27 -26.84
C PRO A 110 -11.31 -18.55 -25.40
N ALA A 111 -11.18 -19.81 -25.01
CA ALA A 111 -10.73 -20.21 -23.67
C ALA A 111 -9.26 -19.83 -23.44
N GLN A 112 -8.39 -20.12 -24.41
CA GLN A 112 -6.98 -19.74 -24.41
C GLN A 112 -6.83 -18.22 -24.41
N GLN A 113 -7.65 -17.50 -25.18
CA GLN A 113 -7.63 -16.04 -25.15
C GLN A 113 -7.99 -15.47 -23.77
N ALA A 114 -8.96 -16.08 -23.08
CA ALA A 114 -9.33 -15.69 -21.74
C ALA A 114 -8.20 -15.99 -20.74
N GLN A 115 -7.54 -17.15 -20.86
CA GLN A 115 -6.37 -17.49 -20.04
C GLN A 115 -5.25 -16.48 -20.24
N ILE A 116 -4.87 -16.17 -21.48
CA ILE A 116 -3.79 -15.21 -21.79
C ILE A 116 -4.12 -13.82 -21.23
N ARG A 117 -5.37 -13.36 -21.31
CA ARG A 117 -5.80 -12.08 -20.71
C ARG A 117 -5.71 -12.05 -19.18
N GLY A 118 -5.77 -13.22 -18.54
CA GLY A 118 -5.70 -13.36 -17.08
C GLY A 118 -4.28 -13.57 -16.54
N LEU A 119 -3.28 -13.74 -17.41
CA LEU A 119 -1.89 -13.96 -17.00
C LEU A 119 -1.32 -12.74 -16.27
N SER A 120 -0.45 -13.02 -15.30
CA SER A 120 0.41 -12.01 -14.69
C SER A 120 1.34 -11.35 -15.71
N ASN A 121 1.79 -10.12 -15.42
CA ASN A 121 2.72 -9.39 -16.30
C ASN A 121 3.99 -10.19 -16.61
N LEU A 122 4.56 -10.86 -15.60
CA LEU A 122 5.75 -11.70 -15.79
C LEU A 122 5.48 -12.87 -16.75
N ALA A 123 4.33 -13.53 -16.62
CA ALA A 123 3.95 -14.62 -17.51
C ALA A 123 3.68 -14.13 -18.94
N LEU A 124 3.18 -12.89 -19.12
CA LEU A 124 3.03 -12.28 -20.45
C LEU A 124 4.39 -12.00 -21.10
N GLU A 125 5.35 -11.48 -20.35
CA GLU A 125 6.72 -11.25 -20.82
C GLU A 125 7.37 -12.57 -21.25
N GLU A 126 7.30 -13.60 -20.38
CA GLU A 126 7.77 -14.95 -20.68
C GLU A 126 7.11 -15.53 -21.94
N LEU A 127 5.78 -15.38 -22.08
CA LEU A 127 5.04 -15.81 -23.26
C LEU A 127 5.51 -15.07 -24.52
N GLY A 128 5.75 -13.76 -24.40
CA GLY A 128 6.24 -12.88 -25.46
C GLY A 128 7.53 -13.39 -26.12
N GLU A 129 8.43 -13.97 -25.33
CA GLU A 129 9.69 -14.53 -25.81
C GLU A 129 9.49 -15.93 -26.41
N ILE A 130 8.94 -16.87 -25.64
CA ILE A 130 8.83 -18.27 -26.05
C ILE A 130 7.83 -18.48 -27.19
N LEU A 131 6.85 -17.59 -27.36
CA LEU A 131 5.83 -17.74 -28.41
C LEU A 131 6.46 -17.76 -29.79
N LEU A 132 7.67 -17.22 -29.96
CA LEU A 132 8.41 -17.20 -31.22
C LEU A 132 9.00 -18.57 -31.57
N ASP A 133 9.20 -19.44 -30.59
CA ASP A 133 9.74 -20.79 -30.77
C ASP A 133 8.66 -21.86 -30.97
N PHE A 134 7.40 -21.51 -30.72
CA PHE A 134 6.29 -22.44 -30.91
C PHE A 134 6.18 -22.86 -32.38
N SER A 135 6.13 -24.15 -32.65
CA SER A 135 5.86 -24.73 -33.96
C SER A 135 4.45 -25.32 -34.03
N GLU A 136 3.87 -25.67 -32.87
CA GLU A 136 2.56 -26.32 -32.77
C GLU A 136 1.68 -25.71 -31.68
N ALA A 137 0.36 -25.75 -31.89
CA ALA A 137 -0.61 -25.24 -30.92
C ALA A 137 -0.58 -25.99 -29.57
N THR A 138 -0.13 -27.25 -29.57
CA THR A 138 0.03 -28.06 -28.36
C THR A 138 1.01 -27.43 -27.37
N GLN A 139 2.09 -26.78 -27.86
CA GLN A 139 3.09 -26.15 -26.99
C GLN A 139 2.49 -25.00 -26.18
N LEU A 140 1.61 -24.20 -26.78
CA LEU A 140 0.88 -23.15 -26.08
C LEU A 140 -0.03 -23.73 -25.00
N VAL A 141 -0.73 -24.83 -25.28
CA VAL A 141 -1.60 -25.50 -24.30
C VAL A 141 -0.79 -25.98 -23.11
N THR A 142 0.29 -26.73 -23.36
CA THR A 142 1.17 -27.25 -22.30
C THR A 142 1.76 -26.12 -21.47
N TRP A 143 2.18 -25.03 -22.11
CA TRP A 143 2.72 -23.89 -21.40
C TRP A 143 1.67 -23.18 -20.53
N LEU A 144 0.46 -22.96 -21.04
CA LEU A 144 -0.63 -22.35 -20.28
C LEU A 144 -1.02 -23.19 -19.06
N GLU A 145 -1.07 -24.52 -19.21
CA GLU A 145 -1.31 -25.44 -18.09
C GLU A 145 -0.21 -25.38 -17.03
N MET A 146 1.05 -25.33 -17.47
CA MET A 146 2.20 -25.19 -16.57
C MET A 146 2.18 -23.87 -15.81
N GLN A 147 1.87 -22.76 -16.48
CA GLN A 147 1.75 -21.45 -15.83
C GLN A 147 0.60 -21.39 -14.84
N GLN A 148 -0.57 -21.93 -15.19
CA GLN A 148 -1.70 -21.97 -14.27
C GLN A 148 -1.36 -22.76 -13.00
N ARG A 149 -0.59 -23.84 -13.13
CA ARG A 149 -0.09 -24.61 -11.97
C ARG A 149 0.91 -23.80 -11.14
N ARG A 150 1.81 -23.06 -11.79
CA ARG A 150 2.80 -22.20 -11.12
C ARG A 150 2.13 -21.06 -10.37
N GLU A 151 1.22 -20.33 -11.01
CA GLU A 151 0.45 -19.26 -10.38
C GLU A 151 -0.37 -19.79 -9.19
N GLY A 152 -1.02 -20.95 -9.33
CA GLY A 152 -1.72 -21.59 -8.22
C GLY A 152 -0.81 -21.99 -7.04
N GLN A 153 0.43 -22.40 -7.31
CA GLN A 153 1.42 -22.67 -6.25
C GLN A 153 1.90 -21.37 -5.59
N ILE A 154 2.17 -20.33 -6.36
CA ILE A 154 2.56 -19.00 -5.86
C ILE A 154 1.46 -18.47 -4.94
N ASP A 155 0.20 -18.51 -5.36
CA ASP A 155 -0.94 -18.05 -4.56
C ASP A 155 -1.05 -18.81 -3.23
N LEU A 156 -0.86 -20.13 -3.26
CA LEU A 156 -0.87 -20.96 -2.06
C LEU A 156 0.28 -20.58 -1.12
N ILE A 157 1.49 -20.41 -1.64
CA ILE A 157 2.68 -20.04 -0.87
C ILE A 157 2.50 -18.66 -0.24
N ILE A 158 2.05 -17.66 -1.01
CA ILE A 158 1.78 -16.31 -0.52
C ILE A 158 0.73 -16.34 0.58
N HIS A 159 -0.35 -17.10 0.40
CA HIS A 159 -1.40 -17.23 1.41
C HIS A 159 -0.86 -17.87 2.71
N GLN A 160 -0.05 -18.92 2.60
CA GLN A 160 0.58 -19.57 3.75
C GLN A 160 1.55 -18.64 4.48
N LEU A 161 2.40 -17.95 3.73
CA LEU A 161 3.32 -16.95 4.26
C LEU A 161 2.57 -15.83 4.97
N THR A 162 1.49 -15.32 4.39
CA THR A 162 0.70 -14.23 4.98
C THR A 162 0.03 -14.70 6.27
N ARG A 163 -0.45 -15.95 6.30
CA ARG A 163 -1.05 -16.54 7.50
C ARG A 163 -0.04 -16.78 8.62
N ARG A 164 1.22 -17.12 8.29
CA ARG A 164 2.24 -17.48 9.29
C ARG A 164 3.11 -16.31 9.74
N LEU A 165 3.57 -15.49 8.80
CA LEU A 165 4.56 -14.44 9.03
C LEU A 165 3.94 -13.03 9.02
N GLY A 166 2.65 -12.91 8.70
CA GLY A 166 1.96 -11.62 8.62
C GLY A 166 2.18 -10.93 7.28
N GLU A 167 2.17 -9.59 7.26
CA GLU A 167 2.33 -8.83 6.01
C GLU A 167 3.72 -9.06 5.39
N ILE A 168 3.73 -9.60 4.17
CA ILE A 168 4.93 -9.79 3.36
C ILE A 168 5.11 -8.55 2.49
N ASN A 169 6.33 -8.04 2.41
CA ASN A 169 6.66 -6.92 1.54
C ASN A 169 6.48 -7.30 0.05
N SER A 170 6.06 -6.35 -0.79
CA SER A 170 5.91 -6.51 -2.24
C SER A 170 7.19 -6.99 -2.93
N SER A 171 8.37 -6.57 -2.45
CA SER A 171 9.64 -7.02 -3.02
C SER A 171 9.87 -8.53 -2.90
N LEU A 172 9.49 -9.14 -1.77
CA LEU A 172 9.59 -10.59 -1.58
C LEU A 172 8.58 -11.34 -2.44
N THR A 173 7.40 -10.75 -2.63
CA THR A 173 6.36 -11.31 -3.51
C THR A 173 6.85 -11.36 -4.96
N GLU A 174 7.49 -10.29 -5.44
CA GLU A 174 8.10 -10.26 -6.78
C GLU A 174 9.23 -11.28 -6.95
N GLN A 175 10.03 -11.52 -5.91
CA GLN A 175 11.08 -12.53 -5.95
C GLN A 175 10.51 -13.95 -6.02
N ILE A 176 9.48 -14.25 -5.23
CA ILE A 176 8.78 -15.55 -5.26
C ILE A 176 8.15 -15.79 -6.64
N GLN A 177 7.56 -14.75 -7.24
CA GLN A 177 6.96 -14.85 -8.58
C GLN A 177 7.98 -15.20 -9.67
N LYS A 178 9.27 -14.89 -9.49
CA LYS A 178 10.35 -15.25 -10.43
C LYS A 178 10.89 -16.67 -10.27
N LEU A 179 10.47 -17.40 -9.22
CA LEU A 179 10.95 -18.76 -8.97
C LEU A 179 10.33 -19.78 -9.93
N SER A 180 11.08 -20.82 -10.26
CA SER A 180 10.59 -21.97 -11.03
C SER A 180 9.66 -22.83 -10.19
N LEU A 181 8.88 -23.70 -10.84
CA LEU A 181 7.95 -24.63 -10.16
C LEU A 181 8.67 -25.51 -9.12
N GLU A 182 9.90 -25.95 -9.42
CA GLU A 182 10.71 -26.76 -8.50
C GLU A 182 11.12 -25.96 -7.27
N LYS A 183 11.62 -24.72 -7.45
CA LYS A 183 11.97 -23.84 -6.34
C LYS A 183 10.75 -23.45 -5.51
N LEU A 184 9.58 -23.27 -6.13
CA LEU A 184 8.33 -23.04 -5.40
C LEU A 184 7.92 -24.24 -4.56
N ALA A 185 8.10 -25.48 -5.05
CA ALA A 185 7.85 -26.68 -4.26
C ALA A 185 8.81 -26.78 -3.06
N MET A 186 10.11 -26.53 -3.27
CA MET A 186 11.11 -26.49 -2.19
C MET A 186 10.80 -25.41 -1.17
N LEU A 187 10.41 -24.21 -1.63
CA LEU A 187 9.95 -23.14 -0.75
C LEU A 187 8.76 -23.62 0.06
N GLY A 188 7.75 -24.23 -0.57
CA GLY A 188 6.58 -24.79 0.10
C GLY A 188 6.90 -25.73 1.27
N GLU A 189 7.94 -26.55 1.12
CA GLU A 189 8.44 -27.43 2.18
C GLU A 189 9.21 -26.65 3.26
N ALA A 190 10.17 -25.81 2.87
CA ALA A 190 10.98 -25.01 3.77
C ALA A 190 10.14 -24.01 4.60
N LEU A 191 9.02 -23.53 4.04
CA LEU A 191 8.05 -22.69 4.74
C LEU A 191 7.59 -23.34 6.04
N LEU A 192 7.51 -24.67 6.11
CA LEU A 192 7.12 -25.38 7.33
C LEU A 192 8.03 -25.05 8.52
N ASP A 193 9.31 -24.81 8.26
CA ASP A 193 10.32 -24.56 9.29
C ASP A 193 10.55 -23.08 9.61
N PHE A 194 9.96 -22.16 8.83
CA PHE A 194 10.15 -20.71 9.06
C PHE A 194 9.46 -20.22 10.33
N ALA A 195 10.20 -19.49 11.15
CA ALA A 195 9.72 -18.82 12.35
C ALA A 195 9.53 -17.32 12.14
N LEU A 196 10.37 -16.71 11.29
CA LEU A 196 10.42 -15.27 11.04
C LEU A 196 10.54 -14.95 9.53
N VAL A 197 10.20 -13.71 9.15
CA VAL A 197 10.39 -13.22 7.78
C VAL A 197 11.86 -13.24 7.35
N SER A 198 12.80 -13.13 8.29
CA SER A 198 14.24 -13.26 8.01
C SER A 198 14.61 -14.61 7.42
N ASP A 199 13.95 -15.69 7.84
CA ASP A 199 14.24 -17.04 7.35
C ASP A 199 13.91 -17.17 5.86
N LEU A 200 12.81 -16.54 5.43
CA LEU A 200 12.42 -16.43 4.03
C LEU A 200 13.44 -15.62 3.22
N VAL A 201 13.95 -14.51 3.78
CA VAL A 201 14.96 -13.68 3.11
C VAL A 201 16.25 -14.47 2.91
N THR A 202 16.73 -15.15 3.96
CA THR A 202 17.95 -15.97 3.88
C THR A 202 17.78 -17.10 2.87
N TRP A 203 16.65 -17.80 2.87
CA TRP A 203 16.38 -18.85 1.89
C TRP A 203 16.36 -18.32 0.46
N LEU A 204 15.71 -17.17 0.22
CA LEU A 204 15.70 -16.54 -1.10
C LEU A 204 17.10 -16.10 -1.54
N GLU A 205 17.92 -15.57 -0.65
CA GLU A 205 19.30 -15.20 -0.95
C GLU A 205 20.18 -16.41 -1.29
N GLU A 206 20.06 -17.51 -0.54
CA GLU A 206 20.78 -18.76 -0.83
C GLU A 206 20.36 -19.34 -2.19
N GLU A 207 19.06 -19.43 -2.45
CA GLU A 207 18.53 -20.01 -3.69
C GLU A 207 18.64 -19.10 -4.92
N LEU A 208 18.82 -17.79 -4.74
CA LEU A 208 19.13 -16.88 -5.84
C LEU A 208 20.62 -16.87 -6.16
N ASN A 209 21.50 -17.09 -5.17
CA ASN A 209 22.95 -17.17 -5.39
C ASN A 209 23.41 -18.52 -5.97
N THR A 210 22.66 -19.61 -5.79
CA THR A 210 22.97 -20.89 -6.45
C THR A 210 22.84 -20.86 -7.99
N LYS A 211 22.37 -19.74 -8.59
CA LYS A 211 22.28 -19.55 -10.04
C LYS A 211 23.57 -19.02 -10.72
N GLU A 212 24.64 -18.70 -9.99
CA GLU A 212 25.89 -18.22 -10.62
C GLU A 212 26.86 -19.32 -11.10
N ASP A 213 26.63 -20.60 -10.76
CA ASP A 213 27.61 -21.68 -11.05
C ASP A 213 27.26 -22.63 -12.21
N ASP A 214 26.12 -22.47 -12.89
CA ASP A 214 25.74 -23.31 -14.06
C ASP A 214 25.49 -22.47 -15.32
N ALA A 215 26.55 -21.80 -15.82
CA ALA A 215 26.63 -21.22 -17.16
C ALA A 215 27.75 -21.87 -18.00
#